data_AF-A0A8S3FM98-F1
#
_entry.id   AF-A0A8S3FM98-F1
#
_cell.length_a   1.000
_cell.length_b   1.000
_cell.length_c   1.000
_cell.angle_alpha   90.00
_cell.angle_beta   90.00
_cell.angle_gamma   90.00
#
_symmetry.space_group_name_H-M   'P 1'
#
loop_
_entity.id
_entity.type
_entity.pdbx_description
1 polymer ?
#
loop_
_entity_poly.entity_id
_entity_poly.type
_entity_poly.pdbx_seq_one_letter_code
_entity_poly.pdbx_strand_id
1 'polypeptide(L)'
;MNYLQSIYNYDIVHLFVITSLVCGLEFCTASAFTYIPPILLKAGISESSMTWLMGCGPLLGFLLCPVVGHSSDRCRSRFGKRRPFILGFCTTIIFCLILIPQSEAIGTLFHSPKLGLCLLVITCVLFDFSAQACFNPCESLIYDVCKGTPQENSCFFVYSFMTSFGGCLGYLITATDWTDSFLSNYLQGQEKLAFAVILLFFSITLCFTLISANEKIYDYLDEQIQPTDTSILDYLFPLKFVKNAFSTVSNSVKTIFTMPFVLRRLTLAECCSWSAIMTFNLFFTDFVGQTVYKGDPGADELSIERIRYDQGVRAASYGLLFHCIVGALYAPLLKPLINQFGIHLVFSFGMLVFALSMLVIYASTNIIVVNIMASLSGLGMASLTSIPYTLVMTYHANRE
;
A
#
# COMPACT_ATOMS: atom_id res chain seq x y z
N MET A 1 -7.92 -37.93 12.26
CA MET A 1 -7.38 -36.97 11.28
C MET A 1 -8.47 -36.19 10.51
N ASN A 2 -9.65 -36.75 10.22
CA ASN A 2 -10.67 -36.06 9.39
C ASN A 2 -11.67 -35.12 10.12
N TYR A 3 -11.69 -35.09 11.47
CA TYR A 3 -12.67 -34.26 12.21
C TYR A 3 -12.21 -32.83 12.47
N LEU A 4 -10.89 -32.56 12.51
CA LEU A 4 -10.34 -31.22 12.72
C LEU A 4 -10.20 -30.41 11.41
N GLN A 5 -10.11 -31.09 10.26
CA GLN A 5 -10.12 -30.45 8.94
C GLN A 5 -11.52 -29.98 8.52
N SER A 6 -12.59 -30.56 9.10
CA SER A 6 -13.97 -30.17 8.83
C SER A 6 -14.41 -28.88 9.54
N ILE A 7 -13.65 -28.40 10.53
CA ILE A 7 -14.10 -27.30 11.42
C ILE A 7 -13.63 -25.92 10.91
N TYR A 8 -12.67 -25.86 9.99
CA TYR A 8 -12.19 -24.61 9.39
C TYR A 8 -12.10 -24.72 7.87
N ASN A 9 -13.24 -24.96 7.21
CA ASN A 9 -13.36 -24.50 5.83
C ASN A 9 -13.52 -22.98 5.90
N TYR A 10 -12.46 -22.25 5.57
CA TYR A 10 -12.56 -20.80 5.44
C TYR A 10 -13.43 -20.48 4.22
N ASP A 11 -14.69 -20.15 4.49
CA ASP A 11 -15.59 -19.65 3.47
C ASP A 11 -15.04 -18.37 2.85
N ILE A 12 -15.40 -18.13 1.58
CA ILE A 12 -14.96 -16.94 0.85
C ILE A 12 -15.28 -15.65 1.62
N VAL A 13 -16.39 -15.62 2.37
CA VAL A 13 -16.77 -14.50 3.23
C VAL A 13 -15.72 -14.23 4.31
N HIS A 14 -15.18 -15.27 4.93
CA HIS A 14 -14.15 -15.12 5.95
C HIS A 14 -12.86 -14.53 5.38
N LEU A 15 -12.52 -14.92 4.15
CA LEU A 15 -11.38 -14.36 3.42
C LEU A 15 -11.56 -12.86 3.15
N PHE A 16 -12.76 -12.43 2.77
CA PHE A 16 -13.11 -11.00 2.62
C PHE A 16 -12.95 -10.23 3.94
N VAL A 17 -13.31 -10.84 5.09
CA VAL A 17 -13.17 -10.18 6.40
C VAL A 17 -11.69 -10.09 6.82
N ILE A 18 -10.89 -11.14 6.61
CA ILE A 18 -9.45 -11.12 6.91
C ILE A 18 -8.71 -10.09 6.03
N THR A 19 -9.12 -9.95 4.78
CA THR A 19 -8.55 -8.99 3.82
C THR A 19 -9.11 -7.58 3.95
N SER A 20 -10.05 -7.34 4.87
CA SER A 20 -10.64 -6.00 5.08
C SER A 20 -9.60 -4.96 5.48
N LEU A 21 -8.57 -5.32 6.26
CA LEU A 21 -7.47 -4.41 6.59
C LEU A 21 -6.67 -3.99 5.37
N VAL A 22 -6.49 -4.87 4.38
CA VAL A 22 -5.78 -4.56 3.13
C VAL A 22 -6.54 -3.49 2.35
N CYS A 23 -7.86 -3.59 2.30
CA CYS A 23 -8.73 -2.54 1.78
C CYS A 23 -8.56 -1.22 2.56
N GLY A 24 -8.53 -1.27 3.90
CA GLY A 24 -8.26 -0.10 4.73
C GLY A 24 -6.89 0.54 4.50
N LEU A 25 -5.84 -0.27 4.34
CA LEU A 25 -4.48 0.17 4.06
C LEU A 25 -4.40 0.87 2.70
N GLU A 26 -4.94 0.25 1.66
CA GLU A 26 -4.92 0.85 0.31
C GLU A 26 -5.76 2.12 0.26
N PHE A 27 -6.89 2.15 0.96
CA PHE A 27 -7.69 3.35 1.11
C PHE A 27 -6.90 4.51 1.73
N CYS A 28 -6.14 4.25 2.80
CA CYS A 28 -5.26 5.25 3.42
C CYS A 28 -4.14 5.69 2.47
N THR A 29 -3.47 4.74 1.81
CA THR A 29 -2.34 4.98 0.92
C THR A 29 -2.76 5.78 -0.33
N ALA A 30 -3.84 5.39 -0.98
CA ALA A 30 -4.39 6.08 -2.15
C ALA A 30 -4.82 7.52 -1.83
N SER A 31 -5.50 7.73 -0.69
CA SER A 31 -5.83 9.08 -0.25
C SER A 31 -4.59 9.91 0.10
N ALA A 32 -3.57 9.28 0.70
CA ALA A 32 -2.32 9.95 1.06
C ALA A 32 -1.52 10.40 -0.18
N PHE A 33 -1.46 9.60 -1.25
CA PHE A 33 -0.79 10.00 -2.49
C PHE A 33 -1.40 11.27 -3.10
N THR A 34 -2.69 11.52 -2.91
CA THR A 34 -3.34 12.73 -3.42
C THR A 34 -3.26 13.91 -2.45
N TYR A 35 -3.42 13.70 -1.15
CA TYR A 35 -3.48 14.79 -0.16
C TYR A 35 -2.11 15.23 0.38
N ILE A 36 -1.16 14.32 0.56
CA ILE A 36 0.13 14.66 1.19
C ILE A 36 0.96 15.64 0.33
N PRO A 37 1.12 15.46 -0.99
CA PRO A 37 1.90 16.40 -1.80
C PRO A 37 1.43 17.86 -1.68
N PRO A 38 0.14 18.22 -1.91
CA PRO A 38 -0.29 19.61 -1.79
C PRO A 38 -0.18 20.15 -0.36
N ILE A 39 -0.35 19.32 0.67
CA ILE A 39 -0.16 19.73 2.09
C ILE A 39 1.31 20.09 2.35
N LEU A 40 2.26 19.31 1.83
CA LEU A 40 3.69 19.59 1.97
C LEU A 40 4.11 20.86 1.24
N LEU A 41 3.60 21.08 0.02
CA LEU A 41 3.84 22.30 -0.75
C LEU A 41 3.26 23.53 -0.04
N LYS A 42 2.03 23.43 0.48
CA LYS A 42 1.38 24.48 1.28
C LYS A 42 2.17 24.81 2.56
N ALA A 43 2.82 23.82 3.16
CA ALA A 43 3.70 24.01 4.31
C ALA A 43 5.05 24.70 3.97
N GLY A 44 5.30 25.02 2.70
CA GLY A 44 6.50 25.74 2.24
C GLY A 44 7.67 24.84 1.82
N ILE A 45 7.43 23.54 1.62
CA ILE A 45 8.45 22.61 1.12
C ILE A 45 8.57 22.77 -0.39
N SER A 46 9.80 22.89 -0.90
CA SER A 46 10.03 22.93 -2.35
C SER A 46 9.65 21.61 -3.03
N GLU A 47 9.24 21.64 -4.31
CA GLU A 47 8.94 20.44 -5.09
C GLU A 47 10.08 19.42 -5.06
N SER A 48 11.33 19.87 -5.20
CA SER A 48 12.51 19.01 -5.15
C SER A 48 12.68 18.30 -3.79
N SER A 49 12.43 19.00 -2.69
CA SER A 49 12.49 18.45 -1.34
C SER A 49 11.33 17.47 -1.09
N MET A 50 10.16 17.75 -1.65
CA MET A 50 8.99 16.88 -1.58
C MET A 50 9.27 15.53 -2.26
N THR A 51 9.86 15.52 -3.46
CA THR A 51 10.23 14.27 -4.15
C THR A 51 11.20 13.42 -3.31
N TRP A 52 12.22 14.04 -2.71
CA TRP A 52 13.12 13.33 -1.79
C TRP A 52 12.38 12.78 -0.57
N LEU A 53 11.45 13.56 -0.01
CA LEU A 53 10.68 13.17 1.17
C LEU A 53 9.78 11.96 0.88
N MET A 54 9.09 11.98 -0.26
CA MET A 54 8.25 10.86 -0.69
C MET A 54 9.09 9.63 -1.05
N GLY A 55 10.33 9.82 -1.50
CA GLY A 55 11.28 8.72 -1.72
C GLY A 55 11.80 8.07 -0.42
N CYS A 56 11.72 8.76 0.73
CA CYS A 56 12.20 8.24 2.00
C CYS A 56 11.41 7.00 2.48
N GLY A 57 10.09 6.97 2.28
CA GLY A 57 9.26 5.83 2.69
C GLY A 57 9.69 4.52 2.03
N PRO A 58 9.75 4.44 0.68
CA PRO A 58 10.27 3.28 -0.04
C PRO A 58 11.71 2.91 0.33
N LEU A 59 12.59 3.89 0.56
CA LEU A 59 13.97 3.64 1.01
C LEU A 59 14.01 2.97 2.39
N LEU A 60 13.19 3.45 3.34
CA LEU A 60 13.03 2.81 4.64
C LEU A 60 12.42 1.41 4.49
N GLY A 61 11.46 1.25 3.59
CA GLY A 61 10.88 -0.05 3.24
C GLY A 61 11.93 -1.05 2.77
N PHE A 62 12.80 -0.66 1.83
CA PHE A 62 13.88 -1.49 1.33
C PHE A 62 14.83 -1.98 2.44
N LEU A 63 15.14 -1.12 3.42
CA LEU A 63 16.04 -1.45 4.52
C LEU A 63 15.38 -2.24 5.65
N LEU A 64 14.14 -1.88 6.01
CA LEU A 64 13.48 -2.37 7.22
C LEU A 64 12.50 -3.52 6.96
N CYS A 65 11.87 -3.60 5.78
CA CYS A 65 10.94 -4.69 5.46
C CYS A 65 11.59 -6.08 5.57
N PRO A 66 12.84 -6.32 5.13
CA PRO A 66 13.50 -7.62 5.34
C PRO A 66 13.71 -7.95 6.82
N VAL A 67 14.01 -6.94 7.65
CA VAL A 67 14.19 -7.10 9.10
C VAL A 67 12.87 -7.45 9.76
N VAL A 68 11.82 -6.72 9.41
CA VAL A 68 10.45 -6.95 9.87
C VAL A 68 9.96 -8.34 9.45
N GLY A 69 10.20 -8.76 8.20
CA GLY A 69 9.83 -10.07 7.69
C GLY A 69 10.52 -11.20 8.47
N HIS A 70 11.84 -11.13 8.62
CA HIS A 70 12.61 -12.10 9.41
C HIS A 70 12.19 -12.15 10.88
N SER A 71 11.89 -10.99 11.47
CA SER A 71 11.45 -10.90 12.87
C SER A 71 10.03 -11.44 13.05
N SER A 72 9.14 -11.16 12.09
CA SER A 72 7.78 -11.70 12.04
C SER A 72 7.80 -13.22 11.87
N ASP A 73 8.72 -13.74 11.05
CA ASP A 73 8.86 -15.17 10.84
C ASP A 73 9.21 -15.96 12.11
N ARG A 74 9.88 -15.32 13.08
CA ARG A 74 10.33 -15.93 14.33
C ARG A 74 9.49 -15.54 15.54
N CYS A 75 8.44 -14.75 15.35
CA CYS A 75 7.64 -14.25 16.46
C CYS A 75 6.78 -15.36 17.08
N ARG A 76 6.86 -15.49 18.40
CA ARG A 76 6.11 -16.48 19.20
C ARG A 76 5.15 -15.81 20.20
N SER A 77 4.54 -14.69 19.80
CA SER A 77 3.61 -13.96 20.67
C SER A 77 2.33 -14.75 20.90
N ARG A 78 1.67 -14.51 22.05
CA ARG A 78 0.34 -15.08 22.37
C ARG A 78 -0.74 -14.64 21.39
N PHE A 79 -0.52 -13.54 20.68
CA PHE A 79 -1.42 -13.02 19.65
C PHE A 79 -1.20 -13.67 18.27
N GLY A 80 -0.23 -14.57 18.12
CA GLY A 80 0.17 -15.15 16.84
C GLY A 80 1.52 -14.63 16.35
N LYS A 81 1.90 -15.08 15.16
CA LYS A 81 3.16 -14.82 14.46
C LYS A 81 3.13 -13.48 13.69
N ARG A 82 2.04 -13.16 13.00
CA ARG A 82 1.96 -11.96 12.13
C ARG A 82 1.29 -10.77 12.82
N ARG A 83 0.21 -11.04 13.57
CA ARG A 83 -0.61 -10.03 14.27
C ARG A 83 0.12 -8.95 15.08
N PRO A 84 1.15 -9.24 15.88
CA PRO A 84 1.85 -8.18 16.64
C PRO A 84 2.48 -7.10 15.75
N PHE A 85 3.00 -7.49 14.59
CA PHE A 85 3.60 -6.55 13.63
C PHE A 85 2.52 -5.73 12.93
N ILE A 86 1.43 -6.38 12.51
CA ILE A 86 0.26 -5.70 11.94
C ILE A 86 -0.26 -4.63 12.91
N LEU A 87 -0.47 -4.98 14.18
CA LEU A 87 -0.91 -4.03 15.21
C LEU A 87 0.09 -2.89 15.42
N GLY A 88 1.40 -3.18 15.41
CA GLY A 88 2.44 -2.15 15.52
C GLY A 88 2.40 -1.13 14.38
N PHE A 89 2.23 -1.58 13.14
CA PHE A 89 2.08 -0.68 12.01
C PHE A 89 0.75 0.07 12.03
N CYS A 90 -0.37 -0.62 12.28
CA CYS A 90 -1.69 0.02 12.30
C CYS A 90 -1.82 1.08 13.39
N THR A 91 -1.24 0.86 14.58
CA THR A 91 -1.20 1.89 15.64
C THR A 91 -0.38 3.11 15.22
N THR A 92 0.75 2.89 14.53
CA THR A 92 1.57 3.96 13.97
C THR A 92 0.83 4.75 12.89
N ILE A 93 0.09 4.06 12.00
CA ILE A 93 -0.75 4.69 10.96
C ILE A 93 -1.85 5.54 11.59
N ILE A 94 -2.59 5.01 12.58
CA ILE A 94 -3.64 5.74 13.32
C ILE A 94 -3.06 7.01 13.95
N PHE A 95 -1.90 6.91 14.59
CA PHE A 95 -1.23 8.06 15.19
C PHE A 95 -0.85 9.12 14.15
N CYS A 96 -0.32 8.70 12.99
CA CYS A 96 0.03 9.62 11.92
C CYS A 96 -1.21 10.30 11.30
N LEU A 97 -2.30 9.55 11.06
CA LEU A 97 -3.55 10.10 10.54
C LEU A 97 -4.16 11.18 11.44
N ILE A 98 -3.95 11.09 12.76
CA ILE A 98 -4.38 12.11 13.72
C ILE A 98 -3.44 13.33 13.68
N LEU A 99 -2.12 13.10 13.60
CA LEU A 99 -1.13 14.16 13.70
C LEU A 99 -0.95 15.01 12.43
N ILE A 100 -1.03 14.41 11.24
CA ILE A 100 -0.84 15.11 9.97
C ILE A 100 -1.71 16.38 9.88
N PRO A 101 -3.06 16.30 10.04
CA PRO A 101 -3.93 17.48 9.94
C PRO A 101 -3.82 18.45 11.13
N GLN A 102 -3.13 18.07 12.21
CA GLN A 102 -2.94 18.90 13.41
C GLN A 102 -1.53 19.51 13.50
N SER A 103 -0.64 19.20 12.55
CA SER A 103 0.77 19.59 12.59
C SER A 103 0.98 21.11 12.68
N GLU A 104 0.23 21.90 11.91
CA GLU A 104 0.27 23.36 11.96
C GLU A 104 -0.24 23.91 13.31
N ALA A 105 -1.35 23.38 13.82
CA ALA A 105 -1.92 23.77 15.11
C ALA A 105 -0.98 23.47 16.28
N ILE A 106 -0.23 22.36 16.21
CA ILE A 106 0.80 22.04 17.19
C ILE A 106 1.98 23.03 17.07
N GLY A 107 2.40 23.36 15.85
CA GLY A 107 3.45 24.36 15.62
C GLY A 107 3.10 25.74 16.21
N THR A 108 1.86 26.18 16.05
CA THR A 108 1.39 27.46 16.62
C THR A 108 1.26 27.40 18.14
N LEU A 109 0.77 26.29 18.72
CA LEU A 109 0.70 26.08 20.16
C LEU A 109 2.07 26.26 20.85
N PHE A 110 3.12 25.71 20.25
CA PHE A 110 4.50 25.81 20.75
C PHE A 110 5.25 27.07 20.25
N HIS A 111 4.56 27.99 19.58
CA HIS A 111 5.14 29.22 19.00
C HIS A 111 6.35 28.95 18.08
N SER A 112 6.38 27.78 17.44
CA SER A 112 7.49 27.33 16.59
C SER A 112 6.93 26.73 15.30
N PRO A 113 6.79 27.52 14.22
CA PRO A 113 6.30 27.00 12.94
C PRO A 113 7.23 25.92 12.36
N LYS A 114 8.54 26.01 12.65
CA LYS A 114 9.52 24.99 12.29
C LYS A 114 9.24 23.64 12.96
N LEU A 115 8.73 23.64 14.19
CA LEU A 115 8.34 22.41 14.88
C LEU A 115 7.14 21.76 14.18
N GLY A 116 6.12 22.55 13.80
CA GLY A 116 4.96 22.06 13.06
C GLY A 116 5.36 21.43 11.71
N LEU A 117 6.22 22.11 10.96
CA LEU A 117 6.78 21.58 9.71
C LEU A 117 7.58 20.29 9.92
N CYS A 118 8.47 20.26 10.91
CA CYS A 118 9.26 19.06 11.23
C CYS A 118 8.36 17.88 11.61
N LEU A 119 7.32 18.14 12.40
CA LEU A 119 6.34 17.14 12.79
C LEU A 119 5.59 16.58 11.58
N LEU A 120 5.12 17.45 10.68
CA LEU A 120 4.45 17.05 9.42
C LEU A 120 5.36 16.16 8.57
N VAL A 121 6.61 16.57 8.37
CA VAL A 121 7.59 15.82 7.58
C VAL A 121 7.83 14.43 8.17
N ILE A 122 8.04 14.34 9.49
CA ILE A 122 8.29 13.06 10.17
C ILE A 122 7.06 12.16 10.10
N THR A 123 5.85 12.69 10.35
CA THR A 123 4.62 11.88 10.35
C THR A 123 4.25 11.42 8.95
N CYS A 124 4.47 12.22 7.90
CA CYS A 124 4.28 11.79 6.51
C CYS A 124 5.21 10.63 6.13
N VAL A 125 6.50 10.72 6.47
CA VAL A 125 7.47 9.63 6.19
C VAL A 125 7.13 8.38 6.98
N LEU A 126 6.79 8.53 8.26
CA LEU A 126 6.44 7.42 9.14
C LEU A 126 5.14 6.75 8.68
N PHE A 127 4.16 7.52 8.24
CA PHE A 127 2.92 7.03 7.66
C PHE A 127 3.18 6.20 6.39
N ASP A 128 3.91 6.76 5.42
CA ASP A 128 4.18 6.09 4.13
C ASP A 128 4.95 4.78 4.36
N PHE A 129 6.03 4.82 5.15
CA PHE A 129 6.75 3.62 5.54
C PHE A 129 5.84 2.59 6.21
N SER A 130 5.03 3.00 7.20
CA SER A 130 4.20 2.06 7.97
C SER A 130 3.08 1.46 7.13
N ALA A 131 2.44 2.26 6.27
CA ALA A 131 1.39 1.80 5.36
C ALA A 131 1.94 0.76 4.38
N GLN A 132 3.07 1.03 3.75
CA GLN A 132 3.69 0.09 2.82
C GLN A 132 4.27 -1.15 3.50
N ALA A 133 4.96 -0.99 4.64
CA ALA A 133 5.51 -2.10 5.38
C ALA A 133 4.43 -3.05 5.93
N CYS A 134 3.22 -2.54 6.21
CA CYS A 134 2.11 -3.33 6.72
C CYS A 134 1.50 -4.30 5.69
N PHE A 135 1.64 -4.05 4.38
CA PHE A 135 1.19 -5.01 3.36
C PHE A 135 1.93 -6.35 3.47
N ASN A 136 3.23 -6.34 3.75
CA ASN A 136 4.04 -7.57 3.85
C ASN A 136 3.52 -8.62 4.86
N PRO A 137 3.27 -8.28 6.15
CA PRO A 137 2.69 -9.23 7.09
C PRO A 137 1.23 -9.58 6.77
N CYS A 138 0.46 -8.70 6.10
CA CYS A 138 -0.89 -9.01 5.63
C CYS A 138 -0.87 -10.07 4.50
N GLU A 139 0.05 -9.94 3.55
CA GLU A 139 0.27 -10.91 2.46
C GLU A 139 0.75 -12.26 3.01
N SER A 140 1.64 -12.22 4.00
CA SER A 140 2.09 -13.43 4.68
C SER A 140 0.95 -14.10 5.45
N LEU A 141 0.09 -13.31 6.10
CA LEU A 141 -1.05 -13.81 6.86
C LEU A 141 -2.09 -14.49 5.96
N ILE A 142 -2.44 -13.89 4.82
CA ILE A 142 -3.41 -14.49 3.90
C ILE A 142 -2.87 -15.80 3.30
N TYR A 143 -1.57 -15.86 3.00
CA TYR A 143 -0.92 -17.09 2.56
C TYR A 143 -0.98 -18.17 3.65
N ASP A 144 -0.58 -17.84 4.88
CA ASP A 144 -0.56 -18.77 6.01
C ASP A 144 -1.98 -19.32 6.33
N VAL A 145 -3.04 -18.51 6.15
CA VAL A 145 -4.44 -18.91 6.37
C VAL A 145 -4.96 -19.81 5.24
N CYS A 146 -4.56 -19.55 4.00
CA CYS A 146 -5.09 -20.26 2.84
C CYS A 146 -4.30 -21.51 2.44
N LYS A 147 -3.06 -21.68 2.92
CA LYS A 147 -2.24 -22.86 2.66
C LYS A 147 -2.99 -24.14 3.03
N GLY A 148 -3.13 -25.07 2.09
CA GLY A 148 -3.80 -26.36 2.31
C GLY A 148 -5.33 -26.31 2.33
N THR A 149 -5.93 -25.19 1.94
CA THR A 149 -7.39 -25.03 1.79
C THR A 149 -7.79 -25.04 0.30
N PRO A 150 -9.06 -25.36 -0.04
CA PRO A 150 -9.56 -25.25 -1.42
C PRO A 150 -9.39 -23.86 -2.05
N GLN A 151 -9.22 -22.82 -1.22
CA GLN A 151 -9.12 -21.41 -1.60
C GLN A 151 -7.67 -20.96 -1.85
N GLU A 152 -6.66 -21.83 -1.74
CA GLU A 152 -5.23 -21.50 -1.94
C GLU A 152 -4.95 -20.80 -3.27
N ASN A 153 -5.59 -21.23 -4.36
CA ASN A 153 -5.43 -20.60 -5.67
C ASN A 153 -6.30 -19.35 -5.87
N SER A 154 -7.16 -19.02 -4.92
CA SER A 154 -8.13 -17.92 -5.04
C SER A 154 -7.84 -16.75 -4.10
N CYS A 155 -6.99 -16.94 -3.09
CA CYS A 155 -6.80 -15.97 -2.03
C CYS A 155 -6.14 -14.67 -2.47
N PHE A 156 -5.10 -14.75 -3.31
CA PHE A 156 -4.48 -13.55 -3.88
C PHE A 156 -5.39 -12.79 -4.85
N PHE A 157 -6.39 -13.44 -5.46
CA PHE A 157 -7.41 -12.72 -6.25
C PHE A 157 -8.35 -11.90 -5.36
N VAL A 158 -8.78 -12.45 -4.21
CA VAL A 158 -9.58 -11.69 -3.22
C VAL A 158 -8.75 -10.57 -2.61
N TYR A 159 -7.47 -10.83 -2.31
CA TYR A 159 -6.53 -9.81 -1.86
C TYR A 159 -6.40 -8.66 -2.86
N SER A 160 -6.17 -8.96 -4.14
CA SER A 160 -6.06 -7.96 -5.20
C SER A 160 -7.38 -7.18 -5.40
N PHE A 161 -8.51 -7.87 -5.30
CA PHE A 161 -9.83 -7.22 -5.33
C PHE A 161 -9.99 -6.23 -4.17
N MET A 162 -9.65 -6.63 -2.94
CA MET A 162 -9.75 -5.77 -1.76
C MET A 162 -8.83 -4.57 -1.80
N THR A 163 -7.60 -4.77 -2.27
CA THR A 163 -6.65 -3.68 -2.53
C THR A 163 -7.28 -2.69 -3.50
N SER A 164 -7.72 -3.16 -4.68
CA SER A 164 -8.35 -2.31 -5.68
C SER A 164 -9.61 -1.60 -5.16
N PHE A 165 -10.42 -2.27 -4.35
CA PHE A 165 -11.61 -1.68 -3.73
C PHE A 165 -11.27 -0.57 -2.73
N GLY A 166 -10.24 -0.76 -1.90
CA GLY A 166 -9.72 0.28 -1.01
C GLY A 166 -9.22 1.50 -1.77
N GLY A 167 -8.46 1.28 -2.85
CA GLY A 167 -7.99 2.33 -3.74
C GLY A 167 -9.15 3.11 -4.40
N CYS A 168 -10.21 2.42 -4.83
CA CYS A 168 -11.42 3.08 -5.35
C CYS A 168 -12.00 4.07 -4.33
N LEU A 169 -12.19 3.63 -3.08
CA LEU A 169 -12.70 4.50 -2.03
C LEU A 169 -11.76 5.68 -1.76
N GLY A 170 -10.45 5.45 -1.83
CA GLY A 170 -9.43 6.44 -1.51
C GLY A 170 -9.41 7.57 -2.53
N TYR A 171 -9.43 7.21 -3.81
CA TYR A 171 -9.51 8.17 -4.92
C TYR A 171 -10.90 8.80 -5.06
N LEU A 172 -11.96 8.12 -4.63
CA LEU A 172 -13.30 8.71 -4.58
C LEU A 172 -13.35 9.87 -3.58
N ILE A 173 -12.83 9.68 -2.36
CA ILE A 173 -12.80 10.74 -1.34
C ILE A 173 -11.95 11.94 -1.77
N THR A 174 -10.88 11.71 -2.53
CA THR A 174 -10.03 12.80 -3.04
C THR A 174 -10.63 13.49 -4.25
N ALA A 175 -11.45 12.79 -5.04
CA ALA A 175 -12.16 13.37 -6.19
C ALA A 175 -13.36 14.24 -5.77
N THR A 176 -14.02 13.90 -4.65
CA THR A 176 -15.16 14.66 -4.13
C THR A 176 -14.72 15.98 -3.48
N ASP A 177 -15.42 17.06 -3.81
CA ASP A 177 -15.25 18.35 -3.15
C ASP A 177 -16.06 18.39 -1.85
N TRP A 178 -15.40 18.68 -0.73
CA TRP A 178 -16.02 18.71 0.59
C TRP A 178 -16.15 20.13 1.15
N THR A 179 -15.69 21.14 0.43
CA THR A 179 -15.61 22.54 0.87
C THR A 179 -16.94 23.05 1.45
N ASP A 180 -18.05 22.86 0.75
CA ASP A 180 -19.37 23.37 1.14
C ASP A 180 -20.14 22.48 2.14
N SER A 181 -19.55 21.38 2.60
CA SER A 181 -20.25 20.47 3.51
C SER A 181 -20.36 21.04 4.93
N PHE A 182 -21.52 20.85 5.58
CA PHE A 182 -21.75 21.28 6.97
C PHE A 182 -20.67 20.74 7.94
N LEU A 183 -20.22 19.50 7.72
CA LEU A 183 -19.19 18.85 8.52
C LEU A 183 -17.79 19.45 8.30
N SER A 184 -17.47 19.90 7.07
CA SER A 184 -16.21 20.60 6.77
C SER A 184 -16.14 21.93 7.52
N ASN A 185 -17.24 22.67 7.55
CA ASN A 185 -17.35 23.93 8.30
C ASN A 185 -17.21 23.69 9.81
N TYR A 186 -17.77 22.60 10.34
CA TYR A 186 -17.62 22.24 11.75
C TYR A 186 -16.18 21.86 12.13
N LEU A 187 -15.50 21.08 11.28
CA LEU A 187 -14.12 20.62 11.50
C LEU A 187 -13.05 21.66 11.11
N GLN A 188 -13.45 22.85 10.66
CA GLN A 188 -12.57 23.94 10.24
C GLN A 188 -11.62 23.52 9.11
N GLY A 189 -12.15 22.85 8.08
CA GLY A 189 -11.43 22.56 6.84
C GLY A 189 -11.70 21.18 6.26
N GLN A 190 -11.71 21.10 4.93
CA GLN A 190 -11.92 19.87 4.17
C GLN A 190 -10.86 18.80 4.49
N GLU A 191 -9.60 19.20 4.67
CA GLU A 191 -8.51 18.25 4.96
C GLU A 191 -8.78 17.50 6.27
N LYS A 192 -9.14 18.22 7.34
CA LYS A 192 -9.46 17.61 8.65
C LYS A 192 -10.64 16.64 8.55
N LEU A 193 -11.67 16.98 7.77
CA LEU A 193 -12.80 16.08 7.52
C LEU A 193 -12.36 14.83 6.76
N ALA A 194 -11.60 14.98 5.68
CA ALA A 194 -11.12 13.85 4.88
C ALA A 194 -10.27 12.89 5.73
N PHE A 195 -9.30 13.40 6.50
CA PHE A 195 -8.48 12.59 7.40
C PHE A 195 -9.31 11.92 8.52
N ALA A 196 -10.35 12.57 9.03
CA ALA A 196 -11.25 11.95 10.01
C ALA A 196 -12.06 10.78 9.42
N VAL A 197 -12.56 10.91 8.20
CA VAL A 197 -13.23 9.81 7.48
C VAL A 197 -12.24 8.67 7.21
N ILE A 198 -11.01 9.00 6.81
CA ILE A 198 -9.95 8.02 6.57
C ILE A 198 -9.66 7.20 7.84
N LEU A 199 -9.46 7.91 8.95
CA LEU A 199 -9.22 7.32 10.27
C LEU A 199 -10.35 6.40 10.73
N LEU A 200 -11.61 6.83 10.57
CA LEU A 200 -12.78 6.05 10.96
C LEU A 200 -12.83 4.72 10.20
N PHE A 201 -12.73 4.77 8.87
CA PHE A 201 -12.79 3.58 8.02
C PHE A 201 -11.61 2.64 8.28
N PHE A 202 -10.39 3.17 8.44
CA PHE A 202 -9.23 2.36 8.78
C PHE A 202 -9.40 1.65 10.13
N SER A 203 -9.95 2.34 11.13
CA SER A 203 -10.22 1.75 12.44
C SER A 203 -11.26 0.62 12.38
N ILE A 204 -12.30 0.77 11.54
CA ILE A 204 -13.33 -0.25 11.33
C ILE A 204 -12.74 -1.50 10.65
N THR A 205 -11.97 -1.31 9.58
CA THR A 205 -11.33 -2.41 8.84
C THR A 205 -10.29 -3.16 9.68
N LEU A 206 -9.52 -2.44 10.49
CA LEU A 206 -8.64 -3.02 11.51
C LEU A 206 -9.43 -3.87 12.50
N CYS A 207 -10.53 -3.36 13.04
CA CYS A 207 -11.37 -4.08 14.00
C CYS A 207 -11.90 -5.40 13.42
N PHE A 208 -12.42 -5.37 12.18
CA PHE A 208 -12.88 -6.59 11.49
C PHE A 208 -11.78 -7.64 11.33
N THR A 209 -10.58 -7.22 10.93
CA THR A 209 -9.44 -8.13 10.75
C THR A 209 -8.99 -8.73 12.08
N LEU A 210 -8.96 -7.93 13.16
CA LEU A 210 -8.58 -8.41 14.50
C LEU A 210 -9.59 -9.39 15.10
N ILE A 211 -10.88 -9.20 14.86
CA ILE A 211 -11.93 -10.14 15.31
C ILE A 211 -11.85 -11.45 14.51
N SER A 212 -11.59 -11.37 13.22
CA SER A 212 -11.69 -12.53 12.31
C SER A 212 -10.44 -13.39 12.25
N ALA A 213 -9.25 -12.80 12.27
CA ALA A 213 -8.01 -13.47 11.89
C ALA A 213 -7.45 -14.42 12.97
N ASN A 214 -8.17 -15.43 13.46
CA ASN A 214 -7.65 -16.34 14.48
C ASN A 214 -6.46 -17.15 13.92
N GLU A 215 -5.23 -16.73 14.26
CA GLU A 215 -4.02 -17.50 13.98
C GLU A 215 -3.94 -18.70 14.94
N LYS A 216 -3.61 -19.88 14.41
CA LYS A 216 -3.28 -21.04 15.24
C LYS A 216 -2.02 -20.74 16.05
N ILE A 217 -2.11 -20.87 17.36
CA ILE A 217 -0.94 -20.83 18.24
C ILE A 217 -0.10 -22.05 17.88
N TYR A 218 1.15 -21.84 17.49
CA TYR A 218 2.10 -22.94 17.29
C TYR A 218 2.38 -23.60 18.65
N ASP A 219 1.85 -24.81 18.83
CA ASP A 219 2.13 -25.61 20.02
C ASP A 219 3.58 -26.08 20.03
N TYR A 220 4.15 -26.18 21.23
CA TYR A 220 5.57 -26.40 21.56
C TYR A 220 6.25 -27.66 20.94
N LEU A 221 5.55 -28.47 20.15
CA LEU A 221 5.97 -29.83 19.81
C LEU A 221 6.66 -29.99 18.44
N ASP A 222 6.65 -28.99 17.56
CA ASP A 222 7.37 -29.04 16.29
C ASP A 222 8.67 -28.22 16.32
N GLU A 223 9.78 -28.97 16.35
CA GLU A 223 11.19 -28.62 16.12
C GLU A 223 12.00 -27.82 17.17
N GLN A 224 13.10 -28.47 17.58
CA GLN A 224 14.22 -27.96 18.36
C GLN A 224 14.97 -26.83 17.63
N ILE A 225 14.43 -25.62 17.65
CA ILE A 225 15.20 -24.41 17.33
C ILE A 225 15.53 -23.72 18.66
N GLN A 226 16.82 -23.66 19.00
CA GLN A 226 17.30 -22.94 20.18
C GLN A 226 16.70 -21.53 20.20
N PRO A 227 16.03 -21.11 21.29
CA PRO A 227 15.60 -19.73 21.43
C PRO A 227 16.86 -18.87 21.42
N THR A 228 17.00 -18.01 20.41
CA THR A 228 17.99 -16.94 20.52
C THR A 228 17.38 -15.98 21.53
N ASP A 229 17.97 -15.90 22.73
CA ASP A 229 17.60 -14.96 23.80
C ASP A 229 17.81 -13.51 23.34
N THR A 230 17.00 -13.02 22.40
CA THR A 230 16.95 -11.60 22.06
C THR A 230 16.05 -10.91 23.06
N SER A 231 16.65 -10.52 24.18
CA SER A 231 16.02 -9.64 25.16
C SER A 231 15.60 -8.32 24.50
N ILE A 232 14.46 -7.76 24.89
CA ILE A 232 13.90 -6.49 24.39
C ILE A 232 14.91 -5.33 24.51
N LEU A 233 15.88 -5.45 25.42
CA LEU A 233 16.99 -4.51 25.65
C LEU A 233 17.98 -4.42 24.47
N ASP A 234 18.08 -5.43 23.61
CA ASP A 234 18.96 -5.39 22.42
C ASP A 234 18.43 -4.46 21.31
N TYR A 235 17.13 -4.16 21.31
CA TYR A 235 16.50 -3.20 20.38
C TYR A 235 16.62 -1.74 20.85
N LEU A 236 16.96 -1.51 22.13
CA LEU A 236 17.17 -0.17 22.69
C LEU A 236 18.50 0.45 22.27
N PHE A 237 19.45 -0.35 21.77
CA PHE A 237 20.73 0.15 21.25
C PHE A 237 20.70 0.32 19.73
N PRO A 238 20.69 1.57 19.20
CA PRO A 238 20.53 1.84 17.77
C PRO A 238 21.64 1.21 16.93
N LEU A 239 22.86 1.10 17.45
CA LEU A 239 24.01 0.51 16.74
C LEU A 239 23.87 -1.00 16.47
N LYS A 240 23.32 -1.77 17.43
CA LYS A 240 23.14 -3.23 17.26
C LYS A 240 22.00 -3.52 16.28
N PHE A 241 20.92 -2.73 16.37
CA PHE A 241 19.82 -2.77 15.41
C PHE A 241 20.29 -2.44 13.98
N VAL A 242 21.04 -1.34 13.79
CA VAL A 242 21.57 -0.94 12.47
C VAL A 242 22.50 -2.01 11.90
N LYS A 243 23.39 -2.59 12.72
CA LYS A 243 24.28 -3.68 12.28
C LYS A 243 23.49 -4.92 11.86
N ASN A 244 22.48 -5.31 12.65
CA ASN A 244 21.61 -6.43 12.32
C ASN A 244 20.82 -6.16 11.04
N ALA A 245 20.23 -4.97 10.90
CA ALA A 245 19.50 -4.57 9.71
C ALA A 245 20.38 -4.64 8.45
N PHE A 246 21.59 -4.07 8.51
CA PHE A 246 22.53 -4.14 7.40
C PHE A 246 22.92 -5.59 7.06
N SER A 247 23.15 -6.44 8.07
CA SER A 247 23.47 -7.84 7.85
C SER A 247 22.31 -8.62 7.20
N THR A 248 21.07 -8.34 7.62
CA THR A 248 19.86 -8.96 7.05
C THR A 248 19.66 -8.51 5.61
N VAL A 249 19.79 -7.21 5.32
CA VAL A 249 19.72 -6.67 3.96
C VAL A 249 20.81 -7.29 3.08
N SER A 250 22.05 -7.36 3.57
CA SER A 250 23.16 -7.98 2.84
C SER A 250 22.89 -9.46 2.53
N ASN A 251 22.29 -10.19 3.47
CA ASN A 251 21.90 -11.59 3.26
C ASN A 251 20.76 -11.70 2.24
N SER A 252 19.74 -10.84 2.30
CA SER A 252 18.66 -10.79 1.31
C SER A 252 19.19 -10.52 -0.10
N VAL A 253 20.13 -9.58 -0.25
CA VAL A 253 20.79 -9.31 -1.53
C VAL A 253 21.58 -10.53 -2.00
N LYS A 254 22.32 -11.22 -1.12
CA LYS A 254 23.00 -12.47 -1.46
C LYS A 254 22.01 -13.54 -1.95
N THR A 255 20.88 -13.69 -1.27
CA THR A 255 19.82 -14.63 -1.66
C THR A 255 19.30 -14.35 -3.07
N ILE A 256 19.23 -13.07 -3.46
CA ILE A 256 18.84 -12.69 -4.82
C ILE A 256 19.78 -13.25 -5.88
N PHE A 257 21.08 -13.28 -5.60
CA PHE A 257 22.05 -13.84 -6.53
C PHE A 257 22.14 -15.37 -6.50
N THR A 258 21.85 -16.00 -5.35
CA THR A 258 21.92 -17.46 -5.18
C THR A 258 20.64 -18.19 -5.59
N MET A 259 19.51 -17.49 -5.73
CA MET A 259 18.24 -18.14 -6.07
C MET A 259 18.23 -18.71 -7.52
N PRO A 260 17.38 -19.73 -7.81
CA PRO A 260 17.25 -20.31 -9.14
C PRO A 260 16.98 -19.28 -10.25
N PHE A 261 17.42 -19.59 -11.47
CA PHE A 261 17.29 -18.67 -12.63
C PHE A 261 15.85 -18.20 -12.88
N VAL A 262 14.86 -19.06 -12.67
CA VAL A 262 13.43 -18.73 -12.86
C VAL A 262 12.99 -17.63 -11.88
N LEU A 263 13.35 -17.73 -10.60
CA LEU A 263 12.99 -16.74 -9.60
C LEU A 263 13.76 -15.42 -9.78
N ARG A 264 15.03 -15.46 -10.23
CA ARG A 264 15.80 -14.23 -10.54
C ARG A 264 15.14 -13.41 -11.66
N ARG A 265 14.65 -14.08 -12.70
CA ARG A 265 13.92 -13.42 -13.79
C ARG A 265 12.64 -12.78 -13.30
N LEU A 266 11.92 -13.45 -12.39
CA LEU A 266 10.72 -12.90 -11.77
C LEU A 266 11.05 -11.66 -10.94
N THR A 267 12.09 -11.70 -10.11
CA THR A 267 12.51 -10.55 -9.29
C THR A 267 12.85 -9.33 -10.13
N LEU A 268 13.57 -9.50 -11.25
CA LEU A 268 13.87 -8.39 -12.15
C LEU A 268 12.61 -7.83 -12.81
N ALA A 269 11.72 -8.71 -13.29
CA ALA A 269 10.45 -8.29 -13.91
C ALA A 269 9.55 -7.53 -12.92
N GLU A 270 9.43 -8.03 -11.69
CA GLU A 270 8.71 -7.37 -10.58
C GLU A 270 9.30 -6.00 -10.28
N CYS A 271 10.62 -5.92 -10.11
CA CYS A 271 11.31 -4.67 -9.77
C CYS A 271 11.04 -3.59 -10.82
N CYS A 272 11.18 -3.92 -12.11
CA CYS A 272 10.89 -2.97 -13.20
C CYS A 272 9.41 -2.60 -13.27
N SER A 273 8.50 -3.56 -13.08
CA SER A 273 7.06 -3.34 -13.17
C SER A 273 6.54 -2.46 -12.04
N TRP A 274 6.91 -2.75 -10.79
CA TRP A 274 6.53 -1.93 -9.64
C TRP A 274 7.14 -0.54 -9.70
N SER A 275 8.38 -0.40 -10.17
CA SER A 275 9.00 0.92 -10.36
C SER A 275 8.17 1.79 -11.32
N ALA A 276 7.67 1.21 -12.42
CA ALA A 276 6.83 1.91 -13.38
C ALA A 276 5.46 2.30 -12.80
N ILE A 277 4.79 1.36 -12.12
CA ILE A 277 3.47 1.60 -11.50
C ILE A 277 3.55 2.63 -10.37
N MET A 278 4.55 2.53 -9.50
CA MET A 278 4.70 3.48 -8.38
C MET A 278 4.98 4.91 -8.89
N THR A 279 5.79 5.05 -9.94
CA THR A 279 6.04 6.36 -10.57
C THR A 279 4.74 6.94 -11.15
N PHE A 280 3.93 6.11 -11.80
CA PHE A 280 2.61 6.53 -12.29
C PHE A 280 1.70 6.99 -11.14
N ASN A 281 1.52 6.16 -10.11
CA ASN A 281 0.63 6.50 -8.99
C ASN A 281 1.05 7.77 -8.25
N LEU A 282 2.35 8.02 -8.13
CA LEU A 282 2.88 9.17 -7.40
C LEU A 282 2.72 10.50 -8.15
N PHE A 283 2.96 10.51 -9.46
CA PHE A 283 3.07 11.74 -10.24
C PHE A 283 1.89 12.00 -11.19
N PHE A 284 0.98 11.04 -11.37
CA PHE A 284 -0.09 11.19 -12.35
C PHE A 284 -1.03 12.36 -12.05
N THR A 285 -1.44 12.53 -10.79
CA THR A 285 -2.34 13.62 -10.39
C THR A 285 -1.69 14.99 -10.58
N ASP A 286 -0.43 15.11 -10.21
CA ASP A 286 0.39 16.31 -10.38
C ASP A 286 0.62 16.63 -11.87
N PHE A 287 0.94 15.63 -12.68
CA PHE A 287 1.08 15.76 -14.14
C PHE A 287 -0.20 16.34 -14.78
N VAL A 288 -1.38 15.84 -14.41
CA VAL A 288 -2.64 16.35 -14.95
C VAL A 288 -2.92 17.77 -14.44
N GLY A 289 -2.67 18.06 -13.16
CA GLY A 289 -2.81 19.38 -12.57
C GLY A 289 -1.95 20.44 -13.28
N GLN A 290 -0.67 20.15 -13.48
CA GLN A 290 0.29 21.08 -14.05
C GLN A 290 0.27 21.10 -15.59
N THR A 291 0.35 19.94 -16.24
CA THR A 291 0.57 19.88 -17.69
C THR A 291 -0.73 19.95 -18.49
N VAL A 292 -1.77 19.25 -18.04
CA VAL A 292 -3.06 19.19 -18.75
C VAL A 292 -3.90 20.43 -18.44
N TYR A 293 -4.01 20.80 -17.15
CA TYR A 293 -4.83 21.92 -16.69
C TYR A 293 -4.07 23.27 -16.63
N LYS A 294 -2.74 23.27 -16.83
CA LYS A 294 -1.89 24.48 -16.75
C LYS A 294 -2.07 25.22 -15.41
N GLY A 295 -2.23 24.45 -14.33
CA GLY A 295 -2.27 24.97 -12.97
C GLY A 295 -0.87 25.01 -12.38
N ASP A 296 -0.74 25.80 -11.30
CA ASP A 296 0.49 25.89 -10.52
C ASP A 296 0.18 25.48 -9.06
N PRO A 297 0.82 24.43 -8.52
CA PRO A 297 0.64 24.06 -7.13
C PRO A 297 1.26 25.08 -6.15
N GLY A 298 2.21 25.90 -6.56
CA GLY A 298 2.86 26.92 -5.74
C GLY A 298 2.13 28.26 -5.68
N ALA A 299 1.09 28.46 -6.50
CA ALA A 299 0.36 29.72 -6.56
C ALA A 299 -0.56 29.92 -5.33
N ASP A 300 -0.87 31.20 -5.02
CA ASP A 300 -1.73 31.57 -3.88
C ASP A 300 -3.09 30.84 -3.92
N GLU A 301 -3.65 30.50 -2.76
CA GLU A 301 -4.87 29.67 -2.65
C GLU A 301 -6.08 30.20 -3.43
N LEU A 302 -6.19 31.52 -3.58
CA LEU A 302 -7.29 32.18 -4.30
C LEU A 302 -6.94 32.51 -5.76
N SER A 303 -5.75 32.14 -6.23
CA SER A 303 -5.31 32.39 -7.60
C SER A 303 -6.02 31.45 -8.59
N ILE A 304 -6.21 31.93 -9.81
CA ILE A 304 -6.79 31.13 -10.90
C ILE A 304 -5.90 29.91 -11.22
N GLU A 305 -4.58 30.04 -11.05
CA GLU A 305 -3.61 28.98 -11.32
C GLU A 305 -3.74 27.83 -10.32
N ARG A 306 -3.91 28.15 -9.02
CA ARG A 306 -4.16 27.14 -8.00
C ARG A 306 -5.51 26.44 -8.17
N ILE A 307 -6.56 27.19 -8.49
CA ILE A 307 -7.89 26.62 -8.74
C ILE A 307 -7.84 25.64 -9.94
N ARG A 308 -7.11 25.96 -11.01
CA ARG A 308 -6.91 25.05 -12.14
C ARG A 308 -6.14 23.80 -11.74
N TYR A 309 -5.11 23.93 -10.93
CA TYR A 309 -4.36 22.80 -10.40
C TYR A 309 -5.28 21.84 -9.62
N ASP A 310 -6.05 22.37 -8.68
CA ASP A 310 -6.98 21.58 -7.86
C ASP A 310 -8.10 20.93 -8.73
N GLN A 311 -8.57 21.61 -9.78
CA GLN A 311 -9.47 21.02 -10.77
C GLN A 311 -8.83 19.86 -11.54
N GLY A 312 -7.56 20.00 -11.95
CA GLY A 312 -6.82 18.95 -12.63
C GLY A 312 -6.55 17.74 -11.73
N VAL A 313 -6.18 17.95 -10.47
CA VAL A 313 -5.99 16.88 -9.47
C VAL A 313 -7.29 16.10 -9.23
N ARG A 314 -8.44 16.79 -9.14
CA ARG A 314 -9.75 16.12 -9.04
C ARG A 314 -10.08 15.33 -10.31
N ALA A 315 -9.84 15.91 -11.49
CA ALA A 315 -10.07 15.22 -12.76
C ALA A 315 -9.19 13.96 -12.90
N ALA A 316 -7.93 14.02 -12.47
CA ALA A 316 -7.02 12.88 -12.42
C ALA A 316 -7.44 11.83 -11.39
N SER A 317 -7.95 12.25 -10.23
CA SER A 317 -8.48 11.34 -9.21
C SER A 317 -9.59 10.45 -9.75
N TYR A 318 -10.44 10.96 -10.66
CA TYR A 318 -11.40 10.10 -11.39
C TYR A 318 -10.71 9.06 -12.29
N GLY A 319 -9.62 9.42 -12.96
CA GLY A 319 -8.82 8.47 -13.75
C GLY A 319 -8.25 7.33 -12.89
N LEU A 320 -7.74 7.65 -11.70
CA LEU A 320 -7.23 6.66 -10.73
C LEU A 320 -8.35 5.86 -10.05
N LEU A 321 -9.51 6.46 -9.82
CA LEU A 321 -10.71 5.74 -9.39
C LEU A 321 -11.08 4.66 -10.41
N PHE A 322 -11.16 5.02 -11.70
CA PHE A 322 -11.47 4.05 -12.75
C PHE A 322 -10.36 3.02 -12.97
N HIS A 323 -9.09 3.40 -12.77
CA HIS A 323 -7.97 2.45 -12.72
C HIS A 323 -8.24 1.34 -11.68
N CYS A 324 -8.60 1.73 -10.46
CA CYS A 324 -8.92 0.79 -9.40
C CYS A 324 -10.18 -0.05 -9.72
N ILE A 325 -11.22 0.54 -10.32
CA ILE A 325 -12.43 -0.20 -10.73
C ILE A 325 -12.08 -1.27 -11.77
N VAL A 326 -11.31 -0.92 -12.80
CA VAL A 326 -10.86 -1.86 -13.83
C VAL A 326 -10.02 -2.97 -13.21
N GLY A 327 -9.10 -2.64 -12.31
CA GLY A 327 -8.31 -3.63 -11.56
C GLY A 327 -9.18 -4.59 -10.73
N ALA A 328 -10.16 -4.05 -10.00
CA ALA A 328 -11.10 -4.84 -9.18
C ALA A 328 -11.96 -5.79 -10.04
N LEU A 329 -12.45 -5.32 -11.19
CA LEU A 329 -13.23 -6.14 -12.12
C LEU A 329 -12.36 -7.20 -12.83
N TYR A 330 -11.09 -6.90 -13.09
CA TYR A 330 -10.17 -7.81 -13.77
C TYR A 330 -9.62 -8.91 -12.85
N ALA A 331 -9.39 -8.62 -11.57
CA ALA A 331 -8.86 -9.57 -10.60
C ALA A 331 -9.58 -10.96 -10.58
N PRO A 332 -10.93 -11.05 -10.52
CA PRO A 332 -11.61 -12.35 -10.59
C PRO A 332 -11.56 -13.00 -11.99
N LEU A 333 -11.39 -12.21 -13.04
CA LEU A 333 -11.26 -12.70 -14.43
C LEU A 333 -9.87 -13.27 -14.72
N LEU A 334 -8.84 -12.94 -13.93
CA LEU A 334 -7.50 -13.48 -14.10
C LEU A 334 -7.49 -15.01 -14.02
N LYS A 335 -8.21 -15.61 -13.08
CA LYS A 335 -8.23 -17.07 -12.91
C LYS A 335 -8.68 -17.83 -14.17
N PRO A 336 -9.88 -17.58 -14.74
CA PRO A 336 -10.29 -18.26 -15.96
C PRO A 336 -9.38 -17.93 -17.16
N LEU A 337 -8.87 -16.70 -17.25
CA LEU A 337 -7.94 -16.31 -18.33
C LEU A 337 -6.61 -17.07 -18.23
N ILE A 338 -6.05 -17.23 -17.03
CA ILE A 338 -4.82 -18.00 -16.80
C ILE A 338 -5.03 -19.47 -17.16
N ASN A 339 -6.18 -20.05 -16.84
CA ASN A 339 -6.49 -21.43 -17.19
C ASN A 339 -6.63 -21.65 -18.70
N GLN A 340 -7.15 -20.66 -19.44
CA GLN A 340 -7.39 -20.78 -20.87
C GLN A 340 -6.17 -20.40 -21.73
N PHE A 341 -5.48 -19.32 -21.40
CA PHE A 341 -4.40 -18.74 -22.20
C PHE A 341 -3.01 -18.95 -21.60
N GLY A 342 -2.92 -19.36 -20.33
CA GLY A 342 -1.66 -19.56 -19.63
C GLY A 342 -1.12 -18.28 -18.97
N ILE A 343 -0.39 -18.49 -17.87
CA ILE A 343 0.07 -17.42 -16.96
C ILE A 343 0.98 -16.38 -17.63
N HIS A 344 1.85 -16.81 -18.56
CA HIS A 344 2.80 -15.91 -19.24
C HIS A 344 2.12 -14.93 -20.19
N LEU A 345 1.12 -15.38 -20.95
CA LEU A 345 0.41 -14.53 -21.91
C LEU A 345 -0.46 -13.51 -21.18
N VAL A 346 -1.15 -13.92 -20.12
CA VAL A 346 -2.00 -13.02 -19.32
C VAL A 346 -1.16 -11.92 -18.65
N PHE A 347 -0.03 -12.28 -18.03
CA PHE A 347 0.87 -11.29 -17.43
C PHE A 347 1.44 -10.32 -18.46
N SER A 348 1.97 -10.85 -19.58
CA SER A 348 2.58 -10.03 -20.63
C SER A 348 1.55 -9.08 -21.26
N PHE A 349 0.31 -9.53 -21.43
CA PHE A 349 -0.78 -8.69 -21.92
C PHE A 349 -1.10 -7.54 -20.97
N GLY A 350 -1.25 -7.80 -19.66
CA GLY A 350 -1.52 -6.75 -18.67
C GLY A 350 -0.43 -5.68 -18.65
N MET A 351 0.84 -6.09 -18.68
CA MET A 351 1.97 -5.17 -18.70
C MET A 351 2.12 -4.42 -20.03
N LEU A 352 1.80 -5.06 -21.17
CA LEU A 352 1.78 -4.39 -22.47
C LEU A 352 0.72 -3.30 -22.53
N VAL A 353 -0.50 -3.59 -22.04
CA VAL A 353 -1.58 -2.59 -21.96
C VAL A 353 -1.13 -1.42 -21.08
N PHE A 354 -0.54 -1.70 -19.92
CA PHE A 354 0.00 -0.65 -19.05
C PHE A 354 1.02 0.24 -19.78
N ALA A 355 1.99 -0.35 -20.47
CA ALA A 355 3.01 0.41 -21.20
C ALA A 355 2.42 1.26 -22.33
N LEU A 356 1.47 0.72 -23.09
CA LEU A 356 0.77 1.46 -24.16
C LEU A 356 -0.07 2.60 -23.58
N SER A 357 -0.77 2.38 -22.47
CA SER A 357 -1.51 3.41 -21.76
C SER A 357 -0.60 4.57 -21.35
N MET A 358 0.59 4.29 -20.81
CA MET A 358 1.54 5.35 -20.43
C MET A 358 2.05 6.13 -21.64
N LEU A 359 2.31 5.47 -22.77
CA LEU A 359 2.74 6.14 -24.00
C LEU A 359 1.67 7.10 -24.53
N VAL A 360 0.40 6.71 -24.49
CA VAL A 360 -0.71 7.55 -24.93
C VAL A 360 -0.95 8.72 -23.95
N ILE A 361 -0.82 8.49 -22.64
CA ILE A 361 -0.90 9.57 -21.63
C ILE A 361 0.18 10.62 -21.89
N TYR A 362 1.42 10.19 -22.16
CA TYR A 362 2.52 11.10 -22.50
C TYR A 362 2.25 11.93 -23.78
N ALA A 363 1.64 11.32 -24.79
CA ALA A 363 1.40 11.96 -26.09
C ALA A 363 0.14 12.87 -26.13
N SER A 364 -0.74 12.80 -25.12
CA SER A 364 -2.05 13.45 -25.15
C SER A 364 -2.21 14.49 -24.05
N THR A 365 -2.75 15.65 -24.40
CA THR A 365 -3.18 16.68 -23.43
C THR A 365 -4.69 16.70 -23.24
N ASN A 366 -5.44 15.76 -23.82
CA ASN A 366 -6.90 15.69 -23.65
C ASN A 366 -7.24 14.86 -22.40
N ILE A 367 -7.89 15.48 -21.42
CA ILE A 367 -8.23 14.85 -20.13
C ILE A 367 -9.06 13.57 -20.28
N ILE A 368 -9.96 13.50 -21.26
CA ILE A 368 -10.79 12.30 -21.47
C ILE A 368 -9.91 11.13 -21.92
N VAL A 369 -9.00 11.38 -22.87
CA VAL A 369 -8.06 10.37 -23.36
C VAL A 369 -7.13 9.93 -22.24
N VAL A 370 -6.57 10.88 -21.49
CA VAL A 370 -5.68 10.62 -20.36
C VAL A 370 -6.37 9.76 -19.30
N ASN A 371 -7.61 10.09 -18.92
CA ASN A 371 -8.36 9.32 -17.93
C ASN A 371 -8.77 7.92 -18.43
N ILE A 372 -9.15 7.76 -19.70
CA ILE A 372 -9.44 6.44 -20.27
C ILE A 372 -8.19 5.55 -20.24
N MET A 373 -7.03 6.11 -20.61
CA MET A 373 -5.77 5.36 -20.59
C MET A 373 -5.31 5.04 -19.17
N ALA A 374 -5.47 5.98 -18.23
CA ALA A 374 -5.25 5.74 -16.81
C ALA A 374 -6.15 4.61 -16.30
N SER A 375 -7.42 4.57 -16.72
CA SER A 375 -8.35 3.49 -16.37
C SER A 375 -7.86 2.12 -16.85
N LEU A 376 -7.42 2.04 -18.10
CA LEU A 376 -6.91 0.79 -18.70
C LEU A 376 -5.64 0.26 -18.01
N SER A 377 -4.83 1.14 -17.43
CA SER A 377 -3.63 0.75 -16.69
C SER A 377 -3.93 -0.12 -15.45
N GLY A 378 -5.18 -0.12 -14.97
CA GLY A 378 -5.66 -1.00 -13.90
C GLY A 378 -5.54 -2.50 -14.21
N LEU A 379 -5.55 -2.88 -15.49
CA LEU A 379 -5.30 -4.26 -15.92
C LEU A 379 -3.88 -4.71 -15.56
N GLY A 380 -2.89 -3.84 -15.79
CA GLY A 380 -1.50 -4.09 -15.42
C GLY A 380 -1.32 -4.21 -13.90
N MET A 381 -1.98 -3.34 -13.13
CA MET A 381 -1.93 -3.37 -11.67
C MET A 381 -2.45 -4.70 -11.12
N ALA A 382 -3.63 -5.15 -11.53
CA ALA A 382 -4.20 -6.41 -11.07
C ALA A 382 -3.39 -7.65 -11.53
N SER A 383 -2.79 -7.61 -12.73
CA SER A 383 -1.85 -8.65 -13.16
C SER A 383 -0.62 -8.71 -12.25
N LEU A 384 -0.05 -7.55 -11.90
CA LEU A 384 1.16 -7.45 -11.10
C LEU A 384 0.95 -7.91 -9.65
N THR A 385 -0.19 -7.59 -9.04
CA THR A 385 -0.49 -7.97 -7.66
C THR A 385 -0.88 -9.44 -7.49
N SER A 386 -1.37 -10.11 -8.53
CA SER A 386 -1.94 -11.46 -8.40
C SER A 386 -1.03 -12.57 -8.94
N ILE A 387 -0.47 -12.36 -10.13
CA ILE A 387 0.20 -13.43 -10.90
C ILE A 387 1.55 -13.85 -10.29
N PRO A 388 2.46 -12.94 -9.92
CA PRO A 388 3.77 -13.29 -9.37
C PRO A 388 3.66 -14.13 -8.10
N TYR A 389 2.76 -13.74 -7.19
CA TYR A 389 2.49 -14.46 -5.94
C TYR A 389 1.94 -15.86 -6.23
N THR A 390 0.97 -15.97 -7.15
CA THR A 390 0.45 -17.27 -7.58
C THR A 390 1.56 -18.17 -8.15
N LEU A 391 2.49 -17.60 -8.91
CA LEU A 391 3.61 -18.33 -9.50
C LEU A 391 4.60 -18.81 -8.43
N VAL A 392 4.90 -17.97 -7.43
CA VAL A 392 5.75 -18.34 -6.29
C VAL A 392 5.09 -19.46 -5.47
N MET A 393 3.80 -19.35 -5.16
CA MET A 393 3.06 -20.40 -4.45
C MET A 393 3.12 -21.73 -5.20
N THR A 394 2.82 -21.72 -6.51
CA THR A 394 2.86 -22.91 -7.36
C THR A 394 4.26 -23.52 -7.43
N TYR A 395 5.31 -22.67 -7.46
CA TYR A 395 6.69 -23.12 -7.47
C TYR A 395 7.07 -23.89 -6.21
N HIS A 396 6.60 -23.44 -5.04
CA HIS A 396 6.85 -24.11 -3.76
C HIS A 396 5.99 -25.37 -3.59
N ALA A 397 4.72 -25.33 -4.01
CA ALA A 397 3.83 -26.49 -3.95
C ALA A 397 4.30 -27.66 -4.80
N ASN A 398 4.95 -27.41 -5.95
CA ASN A 398 5.50 -28.47 -6.82
C ASN A 398 6.86 -29.01 -6.34
N ARG A 399 7.43 -28.43 -5.28
CA ARG A 399 8.74 -28.79 -4.73
C ARG A 399 8.63 -29.67 -3.47
N GLU A 400 7.51 -29.56 -2.76
CA GLU A 400 7.02 -30.52 -1.75
C GLU A 400 6.45 -31.76 -2.46
#